data_AF-A0A4R6SJ16-F1
#
_entry.id   AF-A0A4R6SJ16-F1
#
_cell.length_a   1.000
_cell.length_b   1.000
_cell.length_c   1.000
_cell.angle_alpha   90.00
_cell.angle_beta   90.00
_cell.angle_gamma   90.00
#
_symmetry.space_group_name_H-M   'P 1'
#
loop_
_entity.id
_entity.type
_entity.pdbx_description
1 polymer ?
#
loop_
_entity_poly.entity_id
_entity_poly.type
_entity_poly.pdbx_seq_one_letter_code
_entity_poly.pdbx_strand_id
1 'polypeptide(L)'
;MTTEPAPAPVPTSTSTSRVPLYLAAGIGLVVGALVVGLLWLTVGGSDDDAIGGGGSAPITAPAKVGEYQRFAEVPGNASGPGKATAERMSAWDSQTAQRISTAYDGAAATVQTYAKADLSVIFQVQVVRANAPGLYVPYQDPKTLGLAEPQQDVKTFGAVQCIVHVQARAAESESPTQVVATDCQRTGGGLTVRVPTAGGTLGEHPDQVAAVVDEVFTAIR
;
A
#
# COMPACT_ATOMS: atom_id res chain seq x y z
N MET A 1 -65.26 -53.01 -0.74
CA MET A 1 -64.74 -54.14 0.06
C MET A 1 -63.40 -53.68 0.61
N THR A 2 -63.34 -53.09 1.81
CA THR A 2 -62.94 -53.79 3.07
C THR A 2 -61.72 -54.68 2.80
N THR A 3 -60.54 -54.42 3.38
CA THR A 3 -60.28 -54.66 4.81
C THR A 3 -58.95 -54.01 5.23
N GLU A 4 -58.97 -53.30 6.35
CA GLU A 4 -57.81 -52.89 7.16
C GLU A 4 -57.18 -54.11 7.86
N PRO A 5 -55.84 -54.20 7.96
CA PRO A 5 -55.31 -54.57 9.27
C PRO A 5 -53.99 -53.91 9.67
N ALA A 6 -54.03 -53.43 10.91
CA ALA A 6 -53.08 -53.59 12.01
C ALA A 6 -51.71 -52.87 11.98
N PRO A 7 -51.40 -52.06 13.02
CA PRO A 7 -50.11 -51.41 13.20
C PRO A 7 -49.01 -52.39 13.64
N ALA A 8 -47.82 -52.21 13.10
CA ALA A 8 -46.63 -52.98 13.44
C ALA A 8 -46.09 -52.63 14.86
N PRO A 9 -45.50 -53.62 15.57
CA PRO A 9 -45.16 -53.53 16.98
C PRO A 9 -44.01 -52.58 17.29
N VAL A 10 -44.13 -51.88 18.42
CA VAL A 10 -43.07 -51.06 19.03
C VAL A 10 -42.07 -51.99 19.73
N PRO A 11 -40.78 -52.00 19.35
CA PRO A 11 -39.76 -52.69 20.13
C PRO A 11 -39.48 -51.91 21.43
N THR A 12 -39.75 -52.58 22.55
CA THR A 12 -39.43 -52.13 23.90
C THR A 12 -37.96 -52.41 24.20
N SER A 13 -37.27 -51.41 24.74
CA SER A 13 -35.85 -51.41 25.08
C SER A 13 -35.43 -52.53 26.03
N THR A 14 -34.47 -53.36 25.63
CA THR A 14 -33.69 -54.20 26.54
C THR A 14 -32.46 -53.45 27.03
N SER A 15 -32.53 -53.09 28.32
CA SER A 15 -31.45 -52.59 29.17
C SER A 15 -30.32 -53.61 29.27
N THR A 16 -29.09 -53.19 28.92
CA THR A 16 -27.85 -53.85 29.35
C THR A 16 -27.00 -52.81 30.07
N SER A 17 -26.56 -53.17 31.27
CA SER A 17 -26.01 -52.30 32.30
C SER A 17 -24.47 -52.30 32.29
N ARG A 18 -23.87 -51.13 32.58
CA ARG A 18 -22.51 -50.86 33.13
C ARG A 18 -21.35 -51.02 32.13
N VAL A 19 -20.43 -50.08 31.89
CA VAL A 19 -19.75 -49.04 32.71
C VAL A 19 -19.27 -47.92 31.75
N PRO A 20 -19.20 -46.63 32.14
CA PRO A 20 -18.87 -45.53 31.24
C PRO A 20 -17.36 -45.43 30.99
N LEU A 21 -16.97 -45.38 29.71
CA LEU A 21 -15.61 -45.07 29.28
C LEU A 21 -15.61 -43.90 28.28
N TYR A 22 -16.42 -42.87 28.55
CA TYR A 22 -16.18 -41.54 28.03
C TYR A 22 -15.21 -40.86 28.99
N LEU A 23 -13.91 -40.83 28.67
CA LEU A 23 -12.93 -39.82 29.16
C LEU A 23 -11.49 -40.25 28.80
N ALA A 24 -11.21 -40.55 27.53
CA ALA A 24 -9.80 -40.73 27.11
C ALA A 24 -9.49 -40.43 25.63
N ALA A 25 -10.49 -40.13 24.80
CA ALA A 25 -10.29 -39.98 23.35
C ALA A 25 -10.57 -38.57 22.79
N GLY A 26 -10.75 -37.56 23.65
CA GLY A 26 -11.14 -36.19 23.24
C GLY A 26 -10.08 -35.10 23.48
N ILE A 27 -8.89 -35.44 23.98
CA ILE A 27 -7.86 -34.44 24.36
C ILE A 27 -6.66 -34.44 23.40
N GLY A 28 -6.44 -35.51 22.63
CA GLY A 28 -5.29 -35.62 21.73
C GLY A 28 -5.36 -34.75 20.47
N LEU A 29 -6.55 -34.38 20.00
CA LEU A 29 -6.72 -33.73 18.69
C LEU A 29 -6.68 -32.18 18.77
N VAL A 30 -6.92 -31.61 19.94
CA VAL A 30 -6.79 -30.15 20.15
C VAL A 30 -5.34 -29.75 20.45
N VAL A 31 -4.55 -30.65 21.06
CA VAL A 31 -3.13 -30.39 21.35
C VAL A 31 -2.25 -30.59 20.10
N GLY A 32 -2.61 -31.50 19.19
CA GLY A 32 -1.86 -31.71 17.93
C GLY A 32 -1.92 -30.52 16.97
N ALA A 33 -3.06 -29.82 16.87
CA ALA A 33 -3.20 -28.65 16.01
C ALA A 33 -2.48 -27.40 16.58
N LEU A 34 -2.34 -27.30 17.90
CA LEU A 34 -1.64 -26.20 18.55
C LEU A 34 -0.11 -26.32 18.43
N VAL A 35 0.44 -27.54 18.43
CA VAL A 35 1.91 -27.73 18.34
C VAL A 35 2.44 -27.49 16.92
N VAL A 36 1.68 -27.83 15.87
CA VAL A 36 2.10 -27.52 14.48
C VAL A 36 1.91 -26.03 14.15
N GLY A 37 0.92 -25.36 14.78
CA GLY A 37 0.74 -23.90 14.65
C GLY A 37 1.79 -23.08 15.40
N LEU A 38 2.23 -23.54 16.57
CA LEU A 38 3.28 -22.86 17.35
C LEU A 38 4.68 -23.06 16.77
N LEU A 39 4.94 -24.16 16.07
CA LEU A 39 6.23 -24.39 15.43
C LEU A 39 6.46 -23.50 14.19
N TRP A 40 5.39 -23.00 13.56
CA TRP A 40 5.48 -21.97 12.51
C TRP A 40 5.68 -20.54 13.07
N LEU A 41 5.47 -20.32 14.37
CA LEU A 41 5.69 -19.03 15.03
C LEU A 41 7.11 -18.88 15.60
N THR A 42 7.89 -19.95 15.73
CA THR A 42 9.24 -19.91 16.34
C THR A 42 10.40 -20.02 15.35
N VAL A 43 10.15 -20.18 14.04
CA VAL A 43 11.20 -20.21 12.99
C VAL A 43 11.31 -18.87 12.24
N GLY A 44 10.62 -17.82 12.70
CA GLY A 44 10.77 -16.46 12.15
C GLY A 44 11.58 -15.49 13.02
N GLY A 45 12.11 -15.96 14.16
CA GLY A 45 12.87 -15.15 15.11
C GLY A 45 14.37 -15.37 14.94
N SER A 46 14.97 -14.77 13.93
CA SER A 46 16.41 -14.51 13.89
C SER A 46 16.56 -13.07 13.40
N ASP A 47 17.21 -12.27 14.24
CA ASP A 47 17.69 -10.92 13.98
C ASP A 47 18.70 -10.94 12.82
N ASP A 48 18.20 -11.20 11.62
CA ASP A 48 18.91 -10.94 10.39
C ASP A 48 18.38 -9.60 9.86
N ASP A 49 19.32 -8.68 9.65
CA ASP A 49 19.22 -7.51 8.78
C ASP A 49 18.87 -7.95 7.33
N ALA A 50 17.74 -8.61 7.18
CA ALA A 50 17.16 -8.97 5.92
C ALA A 50 16.66 -7.67 5.30
N ILE A 51 17.32 -7.30 4.20
CA ILE A 51 16.80 -6.38 3.20
C ILE A 51 15.45 -6.95 2.72
N GLY A 52 14.36 -6.67 3.45
CA GLY A 52 13.03 -7.23 3.12
C GLY A 52 12.00 -7.35 4.23
N GLY A 53 12.34 -7.17 5.52
CA GLY A 53 11.35 -7.30 6.61
C GLY A 53 10.41 -6.10 6.73
N GLY A 54 9.20 -6.19 6.17
CA GLY A 54 8.16 -5.18 6.30
C GLY A 54 7.59 -5.09 7.73
N GLY A 55 7.61 -3.91 8.35
CA GLY A 55 7.01 -3.70 9.67
C GLY A 55 5.49 -3.72 9.63
N SER A 56 4.85 -4.46 10.53
CA SER A 56 3.38 -4.58 10.62
C SER A 56 2.72 -3.49 11.49
N ALA A 57 3.50 -2.65 12.17
CA ALA A 57 2.99 -1.60 13.02
C ALA A 57 2.10 -0.62 12.21
N PRO A 58 0.91 -0.24 12.71
CA PRO A 58 0.04 0.69 12.00
C PRO A 58 0.76 1.97 11.58
N ILE A 59 0.35 2.50 10.42
CA ILE A 59 0.92 3.72 9.86
C ILE A 59 -0.21 4.60 9.33
N THR A 60 -0.11 5.89 9.62
CA THR A 60 -1.13 6.88 9.25
C THR A 60 -0.44 8.05 8.58
N ALA A 61 -0.98 8.49 7.44
CA ALA A 61 -0.48 9.67 6.75
C ALA A 61 -0.88 10.96 7.50
N PRO A 62 -0.06 12.02 7.48
CA PRO A 62 -0.37 13.31 8.09
C PRO A 62 -1.72 13.88 7.65
N ALA A 63 -2.34 14.72 8.49
CA ALA A 63 -3.57 15.42 8.11
C ALA A 63 -3.30 16.49 7.03
N LYS A 64 -2.09 17.06 7.01
CA LYS A 64 -1.64 18.08 6.07
C LYS A 64 -0.18 17.86 5.71
N VAL A 65 0.21 18.37 4.54
CA VAL A 65 1.59 18.46 4.08
C VAL A 65 1.75 19.85 3.49
N GLY A 66 2.53 20.72 4.14
CA GLY A 66 2.59 22.14 3.79
C GLY A 66 1.21 22.79 3.70
N GLU A 67 0.89 23.34 2.53
CA GLU A 67 -0.41 23.96 2.21
C GLU A 67 -1.49 22.96 1.74
N TYR A 68 -1.13 21.69 1.56
CA TYR A 68 -2.01 20.66 1.06
C TYR A 68 -2.75 19.96 2.21
N GLN A 69 -4.04 19.76 2.03
CA GLN A 69 -4.90 19.02 2.96
C GLN A 69 -5.40 17.76 2.27
N ARG A 70 -5.86 16.78 3.05
CA ARG A 70 -6.45 15.56 2.49
C ARG A 70 -7.60 15.93 1.56
N PHE A 71 -7.69 15.25 0.42
CA PHE A 71 -8.67 15.58 -0.63
C PHE A 71 -10.11 15.63 -0.11
N ALA A 72 -10.46 14.73 0.82
CA ALA A 72 -11.78 14.67 1.45
C ALA A 72 -12.06 15.82 2.42
N GLU A 73 -11.03 16.51 2.91
CA GLU A 73 -11.15 17.62 3.85
C GLU A 73 -11.22 18.98 3.16
N VAL A 74 -10.99 19.05 1.84
CA VAL A 74 -11.14 20.29 1.04
C VAL A 74 -12.59 20.78 1.13
N PRO A 75 -12.89 22.07 1.38
CA PRO A 75 -14.26 22.55 1.61
C PRO A 75 -15.29 22.11 0.56
N GLY A 76 -14.93 22.11 -0.73
CA GLY A 76 -15.80 21.66 -1.83
C GLY A 76 -16.03 20.15 -1.90
N ASN A 77 -15.22 19.36 -1.17
CA ASN A 77 -15.25 17.90 -1.13
C ASN A 77 -15.74 17.36 0.22
N ALA A 78 -15.57 18.12 1.31
CA ALA A 78 -16.05 17.77 2.64
C ALA A 78 -17.58 17.73 2.69
N SER A 79 -18.24 18.50 1.82
CA SER A 79 -19.70 18.56 1.69
C SER A 79 -20.12 18.87 0.26
N GLY A 80 -21.41 18.70 -0.04
CA GLY A 80 -21.95 19.06 -1.35
C GLY A 80 -21.54 18.09 -2.49
N PRO A 81 -21.49 18.57 -3.74
CA PRO A 81 -21.35 17.71 -4.92
C PRO A 81 -20.00 16.98 -5.00
N GLY A 82 -18.94 17.50 -4.36
CA GLY A 82 -17.62 16.86 -4.34
C GLY A 82 -17.51 15.66 -3.40
N LYS A 83 -18.46 15.47 -2.48
CA LYS A 83 -18.42 14.41 -1.46
C LYS A 83 -18.33 13.00 -2.05
N ALA A 84 -19.14 12.71 -3.07
CA ALA A 84 -19.12 11.40 -3.72
C ALA A 84 -17.78 11.11 -4.41
N THR A 85 -17.12 12.14 -4.94
CA THR A 85 -15.77 12.01 -5.52
C THR A 85 -14.73 11.75 -4.43
N ALA A 86 -14.82 12.45 -3.30
CA ALA A 86 -13.93 12.24 -2.16
C ALA A 86 -14.07 10.84 -1.56
N GLU A 87 -15.30 10.34 -1.37
CA GLU A 87 -15.56 8.98 -0.91
C GLU A 87 -14.99 7.94 -1.88
N ARG A 88 -15.14 8.15 -3.19
CA ARG A 88 -14.55 7.28 -4.21
C ARG A 88 -13.02 7.29 -4.17
N MET A 89 -12.41 8.47 -4.04
CA MET A 89 -10.95 8.60 -3.93
C MET A 89 -10.43 7.90 -2.68
N SER A 90 -11.11 8.06 -1.53
CA SER A 90 -10.75 7.36 -0.30
C SER A 90 -10.87 5.84 -0.44
N ALA A 91 -11.88 5.34 -1.14
CA ALA A 91 -12.00 3.92 -1.44
C ALA A 91 -10.86 3.41 -2.34
N TRP A 92 -10.45 4.19 -3.34
CA TRP A 92 -9.30 3.87 -4.20
C TRP A 92 -7.97 3.89 -3.42
N ASP A 93 -7.78 4.88 -2.55
CA ASP A 93 -6.62 4.97 -1.66
C ASP A 93 -6.54 3.72 -0.76
N SER A 94 -7.66 3.30 -0.15
CA SER A 94 -7.72 2.09 0.67
C SER A 94 -7.37 0.82 -0.11
N GLN A 95 -7.94 0.63 -1.31
CA GLN A 95 -7.59 -0.51 -2.17
C GLN A 95 -6.13 -0.48 -2.61
N THR A 96 -5.59 0.71 -2.88
CA THR A 96 -4.19 0.88 -3.27
C THR A 96 -3.26 0.54 -2.10
N ALA A 97 -3.57 1.00 -0.88
CA ALA A 97 -2.82 0.65 0.33
C ALA A 97 -2.78 -0.86 0.57
N GLN A 98 -3.91 -1.56 0.39
CA GLN A 98 -3.95 -3.02 0.50
C GLN A 98 -3.06 -3.73 -0.54
N ARG A 99 -3.06 -3.24 -1.79
CA ARG A 99 -2.21 -3.78 -2.86
C ARG A 99 -0.72 -3.53 -2.58
N ILE A 100 -0.37 -2.34 -2.09
CA ILE A 100 1.00 -2.03 -1.67
C ILE A 100 1.41 -2.93 -0.52
N SER A 101 0.58 -3.06 0.51
CA SER A 101 0.85 -3.97 1.63
C SER A 101 1.13 -5.39 1.15
N THR A 102 0.31 -5.91 0.23
CA THR A 102 0.51 -7.24 -0.38
C THR A 102 1.82 -7.34 -1.16
N ALA A 103 2.19 -6.29 -1.91
CA ALA A 103 3.44 -6.27 -2.68
C ALA A 103 4.71 -6.18 -1.80
N TYR A 104 4.57 -5.79 -0.54
CA TYR A 104 5.63 -5.72 0.47
C TYR A 104 5.39 -6.76 1.58
N ASP A 105 4.96 -7.97 1.22
CA ASP A 105 4.83 -9.12 2.13
C ASP A 105 3.97 -8.85 3.39
N GLY A 106 2.94 -8.02 3.25
CA GLY A 106 2.02 -7.65 4.34
C GLY A 106 2.49 -6.48 5.19
N ALA A 107 3.54 -5.75 4.78
CA ALA A 107 3.98 -4.53 5.46
C ALA A 107 2.82 -3.53 5.64
N ALA A 108 2.81 -2.81 6.76
CA ALA A 108 1.81 -1.78 6.97
C ALA A 108 1.98 -0.68 5.91
N ALA A 109 0.89 -0.41 5.18
CA ALA A 109 0.86 0.59 4.14
C ALA A 109 -0.35 1.52 4.30
N THR A 110 -0.18 2.77 3.92
CA THR A 110 -1.26 3.75 3.84
C THR A 110 -1.08 4.58 2.58
N VAL A 111 -2.19 5.01 2.01
CA VAL A 111 -2.23 5.85 0.83
C VAL A 111 -3.21 6.97 1.12
N GLN A 112 -2.82 8.19 0.78
CA GLN A 112 -3.63 9.37 1.01
C GLN A 112 -3.49 10.35 -0.13
N THR A 113 -4.61 10.71 -0.73
CA THR A 113 -4.69 11.82 -1.69
C THR A 113 -4.77 13.16 -0.98
N TYR A 114 -3.94 14.11 -1.40
CA TYR A 114 -3.89 15.49 -0.94
C TYR A 114 -4.23 16.46 -2.07
N ALA A 115 -4.70 17.66 -1.70
CA ALA A 115 -4.97 18.73 -2.64
C ALA A 115 -4.83 20.11 -1.99
N LYS A 116 -4.64 21.13 -2.85
CA LYS A 116 -4.86 22.52 -2.45
C LYS A 116 -6.35 22.81 -2.26
N ALA A 117 -6.65 23.87 -1.51
CA ALA A 117 -8.02 24.30 -1.25
C ALA A 117 -8.82 24.64 -2.54
N ASP A 118 -8.14 25.11 -3.58
CA ASP A 118 -8.70 25.45 -4.90
C ASP A 118 -8.68 24.28 -5.90
N LEU A 119 -8.18 23.10 -5.49
CA LEU A 119 -8.02 21.90 -6.32
C LEU A 119 -7.08 22.07 -7.52
N SER A 120 -6.28 23.13 -7.58
CA SER A 120 -5.30 23.36 -8.66
C SER A 120 -4.17 22.32 -8.68
N VAL A 121 -3.89 21.73 -7.52
CA VAL A 121 -2.91 20.67 -7.34
C VAL A 121 -3.56 19.53 -6.57
N ILE A 122 -3.42 18.32 -7.10
CA ILE A 122 -3.86 17.06 -6.50
C ILE A 122 -2.72 16.05 -6.67
N PHE A 123 -2.37 15.33 -5.61
CA PHE A 123 -1.36 14.27 -5.67
C PHE A 123 -1.67 13.18 -4.64
N GLN A 124 -1.12 11.99 -4.87
CA GLN A 124 -1.23 10.86 -3.95
C GLN A 124 0.09 10.64 -3.25
N VAL A 125 0.04 10.41 -1.94
CA VAL A 125 1.17 9.98 -1.13
C VAL A 125 0.96 8.51 -0.78
N GLN A 126 2.00 7.71 -0.99
CA GLN A 126 2.03 6.30 -0.63
C GLN A 126 3.10 6.09 0.42
N VAL A 127 2.77 5.39 1.49
CA VAL A 127 3.69 5.11 2.59
C VAL A 127 3.64 3.63 2.91
N VAL A 128 4.80 2.99 3.06
CA VAL A 128 4.91 1.58 3.44
C VAL A 128 6.07 1.38 4.41
N ARG A 129 5.86 0.58 5.45
CA ARG A 129 6.90 0.17 6.41
C ARG A 129 7.81 -0.90 5.83
N ALA A 130 8.47 -0.60 4.73
CA ALA A 130 9.51 -1.43 4.14
C ALA A 130 10.50 -0.53 3.40
N ASN A 131 11.72 -1.03 3.16
CA ASN A 131 12.66 -0.35 2.27
C ASN A 131 12.34 -0.73 0.82
N ALA A 132 12.24 0.26 -0.06
CA ALA A 132 12.20 0.07 -1.51
C ALA A 132 13.62 0.18 -2.11
N PRO A 133 13.91 -0.52 -3.23
CA PRO A 133 15.12 -0.26 -4.00
C PRO A 133 15.11 1.17 -4.55
N GLY A 134 16.29 1.71 -4.86
CA GLY A 134 16.43 3.02 -5.52
C GLY A 134 15.69 3.08 -6.86
N LEU A 135 15.29 4.28 -7.27
CA LEU A 135 14.65 4.47 -8.57
C LEU A 135 15.68 4.25 -9.67
N TYR A 136 15.24 3.66 -10.77
CA TYR A 136 16.04 3.51 -11.98
C TYR A 136 15.18 3.79 -13.20
N VAL A 137 15.84 4.20 -14.28
CA VAL A 137 15.25 4.28 -15.61
C VAL A 137 16.12 3.48 -16.58
N PRO A 138 15.54 2.85 -17.61
CA PRO A 138 16.34 2.24 -18.66
C PRO A 138 17.26 3.26 -19.32
N TYR A 139 18.50 2.84 -19.62
CA TYR A 139 19.45 3.71 -20.30
C TYR A 139 18.94 4.11 -21.69
N GLN A 140 19.09 5.39 -22.01
CA GLN A 140 18.82 5.96 -23.34
C GLN A 140 20.06 6.71 -23.79
N ASP A 141 20.58 6.41 -24.97
CA ASP A 141 21.66 7.20 -25.57
C ASP A 141 21.04 8.38 -26.36
N PRO A 142 21.09 9.61 -25.83
CA PRO A 142 20.47 10.75 -26.50
C PRO A 142 21.12 11.03 -27.86
N LYS A 143 22.41 10.73 -28.06
CA LYS A 143 23.10 10.99 -29.33
C LYS A 143 22.58 10.08 -30.44
N THR A 144 22.43 8.80 -30.15
CA THR A 144 21.86 7.82 -31.10
C THR A 144 20.40 8.17 -31.44
N LEU A 145 19.67 8.79 -30.50
CA LEU A 145 18.29 9.22 -30.69
C LEU A 145 18.14 10.63 -31.30
N GLY A 146 19.24 11.34 -31.55
CA GLY A 146 19.20 12.74 -32.03
C GLY A 146 18.58 13.72 -31.02
N LEU A 147 18.57 13.37 -29.74
CA LEU A 147 18.01 14.16 -28.64
C LEU A 147 19.09 15.00 -27.94
N ALA A 148 18.68 16.12 -27.35
CA ALA A 148 19.56 16.93 -26.51
C ALA A 148 19.91 16.23 -25.19
N GLU A 149 18.98 15.46 -24.63
CA GLU A 149 19.10 14.75 -23.36
C GLU A 149 18.15 13.53 -23.34
N PRO A 150 18.35 12.55 -22.43
CA PRO A 150 17.42 11.44 -22.25
C PRO A 150 16.00 11.92 -21.92
N GLN A 151 14.97 11.20 -22.38
CA GLN A 151 13.57 11.53 -22.09
C GLN A 151 13.17 11.16 -20.65
N GLN A 152 13.96 10.33 -19.99
CA GLN A 152 13.79 9.98 -18.59
C GLN A 152 15.13 10.01 -17.89
N ASP A 153 15.14 10.52 -16.67
CA ASP A 153 16.33 10.56 -15.82
C ASP A 153 15.93 10.41 -14.35
N VAL A 154 16.87 9.98 -13.51
CA VAL A 154 16.70 9.94 -12.06
C VAL A 154 17.48 11.11 -11.46
N LYS A 155 16.75 12.10 -10.95
CA LYS A 155 17.31 13.25 -10.24
C LYS A 155 17.26 13.04 -8.74
N THR A 156 18.30 13.47 -8.03
CA THR A 156 18.38 13.36 -6.57
C THR A 156 18.28 14.74 -5.93
N PHE A 157 17.39 14.87 -4.94
CA PHE A 157 17.15 16.07 -4.14
C PHE A 157 17.31 15.72 -2.66
N GLY A 158 18.51 15.94 -2.11
CA GLY A 158 18.83 15.49 -0.76
C GLY A 158 18.78 13.95 -0.65
N ALA A 159 17.89 13.42 0.19
CA ALA A 159 17.66 11.99 0.36
C ALA A 159 16.54 11.42 -0.53
N VAL A 160 15.92 12.26 -1.37
CA VAL A 160 14.82 11.89 -2.25
C VAL A 160 15.34 11.67 -3.66
N GLN A 161 14.86 10.61 -4.31
CA GLN A 161 15.09 10.35 -5.74
C GLN A 161 13.80 10.59 -6.51
N CYS A 162 13.88 11.21 -7.68
CA CYS A 162 12.75 11.46 -8.56
C CYS A 162 13.05 10.99 -9.99
N ILE A 163 12.19 10.14 -10.55
CA ILE A 163 12.13 9.93 -11.99
C ILE A 163 11.45 11.13 -12.62
N VAL A 164 12.17 11.79 -13.51
CA VAL A 164 11.64 12.91 -14.28
C VAL A 164 11.45 12.51 -15.73
N HIS A 165 10.36 12.96 -16.33
CA HIS A 165 10.14 12.90 -17.77
C HIS A 165 10.54 14.25 -18.37
N VAL A 166 11.44 14.20 -19.33
CA VAL A 166 11.89 15.35 -20.10
C VAL A 166 11.21 15.34 -21.45
N GLN A 167 10.58 16.45 -21.82
CA GLN A 167 9.99 16.58 -23.14
C GLN A 167 11.09 16.43 -24.20
N ALA A 168 10.87 15.55 -25.18
CA ALA A 168 11.85 15.29 -26.23
C ALA A 168 12.18 16.57 -27.00
N ARG A 169 13.48 16.85 -27.14
CA ARG A 169 13.99 17.97 -27.93
C ARG A 169 15.13 17.50 -28.81
N ALA A 170 15.18 18.00 -30.03
CA ALA A 170 16.31 17.79 -30.92
C ALA A 170 17.59 18.37 -30.29
N ALA A 171 18.74 17.76 -30.59
CA ALA A 171 20.03 18.16 -30.02
C ALA A 171 20.39 19.65 -30.20
N GLU A 172 19.88 20.28 -31.26
CA GLU A 172 20.13 21.69 -31.60
C GLU A 172 19.09 22.67 -31.02
N SER A 173 18.14 22.20 -30.20
CA SER A 173 17.06 23.04 -29.67
C SER A 173 17.54 23.98 -28.55
N GLU A 174 17.28 25.28 -28.71
CA GLU A 174 17.52 26.31 -27.70
C GLU A 174 16.34 26.50 -26.71
N SER A 175 15.20 25.83 -26.94
CA SER A 175 14.04 25.96 -26.07
C SER A 175 14.33 25.42 -24.68
N PRO A 176 13.82 26.05 -23.60
CA PRO A 176 14.05 25.56 -22.24
C PRO A 176 13.47 24.14 -22.09
N THR A 177 14.19 23.30 -21.34
CA THR A 177 13.75 21.94 -21.06
C THR A 177 12.51 21.95 -20.17
N GLN A 178 11.42 21.36 -20.66
CA GLN A 178 10.25 21.05 -19.85
C GLN A 178 10.42 19.70 -19.17
N VAL A 179 10.19 19.67 -17.86
CA VAL A 179 10.43 18.51 -17.01
C VAL A 179 9.20 18.29 -16.13
N VAL A 180 8.78 17.04 -15.98
CA VAL A 180 7.70 16.65 -15.07
C VAL A 180 8.17 15.50 -14.20
N ALA A 181 7.97 15.58 -12.89
CA ALA A 181 8.21 14.47 -11.97
C ALA A 181 7.13 13.40 -12.13
N THR A 182 7.57 12.15 -12.34
CA THR A 182 6.70 11.00 -12.61
C THR A 182 6.80 9.91 -11.55
N ASP A 183 7.75 9.99 -10.62
CA ASP A 183 7.75 9.22 -9.38
C ASP A 183 8.84 9.82 -8.48
N CYS A 184 8.52 10.22 -7.26
CA CYS A 184 9.51 10.64 -6.28
C CYS A 184 9.42 9.74 -5.05
N GLN A 185 10.56 9.28 -4.54
CA GLN A 185 10.62 8.44 -3.36
C GLN A 185 11.77 8.77 -2.41
N ARG A 186 11.51 8.54 -1.12
CA ARG A 186 12.53 8.46 -0.06
C ARG A 186 12.37 7.13 0.65
N THR A 187 13.48 6.41 0.82
CA THR A 187 13.56 5.12 1.49
C THR A 187 14.64 5.16 2.57
N GLY A 188 14.41 4.51 3.71
CA GLY A 188 15.40 4.36 4.77
C GLY A 188 14.78 4.00 6.12
N GLY A 189 15.53 3.27 6.95
CA GLY A 189 15.06 2.89 8.30
C GLY A 189 13.80 2.02 8.31
N GLY A 190 13.55 1.23 7.26
CA GLY A 190 12.36 0.38 7.14
C GLY A 190 11.10 1.15 6.76
N LEU A 191 11.23 2.35 6.18
CA LEU A 191 10.14 3.18 5.72
C LEU A 191 10.41 3.61 4.28
N THR A 192 9.37 3.60 3.45
CA THR A 192 9.38 4.22 2.12
C THR A 192 8.18 5.14 1.99
N VAL A 193 8.43 6.36 1.50
CA VAL A 193 7.40 7.32 1.08
C VAL A 193 7.56 7.58 -0.40
N ARG A 194 6.46 7.56 -1.15
CA ARG A 194 6.40 7.79 -2.59
C ARG A 194 5.31 8.79 -2.97
N VAL A 195 5.58 9.58 -3.99
CA VAL A 195 4.60 10.37 -4.73
C VAL A 195 4.72 9.97 -6.20
N PRO A 196 3.88 9.04 -6.70
CA PRO A 196 4.01 8.49 -8.04
C PRO A 196 3.55 9.47 -9.14
N THR A 197 2.74 10.47 -8.83
CA THR A 197 2.39 11.54 -9.78
C THR A 197 1.88 12.73 -8.98
N ALA A 198 2.31 13.92 -9.37
CA ALA A 198 1.75 15.17 -8.88
C ALA A 198 1.06 15.91 -10.04
N GLY A 199 -0.19 16.30 -9.85
CA GLY A 199 -0.93 17.10 -10.82
C GLY A 199 -0.64 18.59 -10.70
N GLY A 200 -1.03 19.34 -11.73
CA GLY A 200 -0.84 20.80 -11.78
C GLY A 200 0.63 21.21 -11.82
N THR A 201 0.90 22.45 -11.41
CA THR A 201 2.25 23.03 -11.44
C THR A 201 3.22 22.31 -10.50
N LEU A 202 2.74 21.61 -9.47
CA LEU A 202 3.61 20.84 -8.57
C LEU A 202 4.40 19.76 -9.33
N GLY A 203 3.76 19.07 -10.29
CA GLY A 203 4.44 18.05 -11.10
C GLY A 203 5.56 18.61 -11.98
N GLU A 204 5.47 19.87 -12.37
CA GLU A 204 6.47 20.57 -13.20
C GLU A 204 7.71 21.01 -12.40
N HIS A 205 7.68 20.84 -11.08
CA HIS A 205 8.75 21.22 -10.15
C HIS A 205 9.21 20.00 -9.31
N PRO A 206 10.10 19.14 -9.85
CA PRO A 206 10.54 17.92 -9.17
C PRO A 206 11.17 18.16 -7.79
N ASP A 207 11.80 19.31 -7.57
CA ASP A 207 12.34 19.74 -6.29
C ASP A 207 11.24 19.98 -5.24
N GLN A 208 10.09 20.54 -5.66
CA GLN A 208 8.94 20.73 -4.78
C GLN A 208 8.22 19.42 -4.47
N VAL A 209 8.10 18.51 -5.45
CA VAL A 209 7.60 17.15 -5.19
C VAL A 209 8.52 16.42 -4.21
N ALA A 210 9.84 16.57 -4.37
CA ALA A 210 10.80 15.98 -3.45
C ALA A 210 10.66 16.54 -2.02
N ALA A 211 10.43 17.85 -1.87
CA ALA A 211 10.17 18.45 -0.56
C ALA A 211 8.92 17.87 0.11
N VAL A 212 7.83 17.62 -0.64
CA VAL A 212 6.62 16.94 -0.14
C VAL A 212 6.94 15.53 0.37
N VAL A 213 7.70 14.74 -0.40
CA VAL A 213 8.12 13.39 0.02
C VAL A 213 8.95 13.46 1.31
N ASP A 214 9.88 14.41 1.39
CA ASP A 214 10.77 14.58 2.54
C ASP A 214 10.02 14.98 3.82
N GLU A 215 9.06 15.90 3.69
CA GLU A 215 8.19 16.35 4.78
C GLU A 215 7.35 15.18 5.33
N VAL A 216 6.69 14.43 4.46
CA VAL A 216 5.89 13.26 4.85
C VAL A 216 6.77 12.20 5.53
N PHE A 217 7.93 11.90 4.95
CA PHE A 217 8.86 10.91 5.51
C PHE A 217 9.30 11.31 6.92
N THR A 218 9.59 12.60 7.12
CA THR A 218 10.01 13.13 8.43
C THR A 218 8.87 13.15 9.44
N ALA A 219 7.63 13.38 9.01
CA ALA A 219 6.46 13.44 9.89
C ALA A 219 5.99 12.08 10.43
N ILE A 220 6.32 10.96 9.76
CA ILE A 220 5.82 9.61 10.10
C ILE A 220 6.91 8.73 10.75
N ARG A 221 8.17 9.15 10.69
CA ARG A 221 9.29 8.45 11.33
C ARG A 221 9.23 8.58 12.85
#